data_AF-A0A535IG41-F1
#
_entry.id   AF-A0A535IG41-F1
#
_cell.length_a   1.000
_cell.length_b   1.000
_cell.length_c   1.000
_cell.angle_alpha   90.00
_cell.angle_beta   90.00
_cell.angle_gamma   90.00
#
_symmetry.space_group_name_H-M   'P 1'
#
loop_
_entity.id
_entity.type
_entity.pdbx_description
1 polymer ?
#
loop_
_entity_poly.entity_id
_entity_poly.type
_entity_poly.pdbx_seq_one_letter_code
_entity_poly.pdbx_strand_id
1 'polypeptide(L)' 'MNQLTVALLQLTSGGNDQDANKAKGELFCRRAQAMGADIAL' A
#
# COMPACT_ATOMS: atom_id res chain seq x y z
N MET A 1 -13.18 11.24 19.63
CA MET A 1 -11.90 10.92 18.96
C MET A 1 -12.14 9.70 18.09
N ASN A 2 -11.89 9.78 16.78
CA ASN A 2 -12.06 8.64 15.87
C ASN A 2 -10.72 7.90 15.74
N GLN A 3 -10.72 6.58 15.92
CA GLN A 3 -9.51 5.76 15.76
C GLN A 3 -9.28 5.51 14.26
N LEU A 4 -8.04 5.66 13.80
CA LEU A 4 -7.62 5.39 12.42
C LEU A 4 -6.63 4.22 12.41
N THR A 5 -6.84 3.28 11.50
CA THR A 5 -5.95 2.15 11.24
C THR A 5 -5.12 2.45 10.01
N VAL A 6 -3.79 2.51 10.17
CA VAL A 6 -2.85 2.84 9.09
C VAL A 6 -1.97 1.64 8.79
N ALA A 7 -1.91 1.24 7.52
CA ALA A 7 -1.00 0.21 7.03
C ALA A 7 0.28 0.83 6.45
N LEU A 8 1.43 0.49 7.03
CA LEU A 8 2.75 0.89 6.52
C LEU A 8 3.24 -0.15 5.49
N LEU A 9 3.24 0.22 4.22
CA LEU A 9 3.62 -0.59 3.08
C LEU A 9 5.15 -0.59 2.92
N GLN A 10 5.78 -1.63 3.43
CA GLN A 10 7.22 -1.84 3.25
C GLN A 10 7.49 -2.44 1.87
N LEU A 11 7.69 -1.57 0.88
CA LEU A 11 7.91 -1.92 -0.53
C LEU A 11 9.37 -1.70 -0.93
N THR A 12 9.98 -2.69 -1.59
CA THR A 12 11.26 -2.50 -2.30
C THR A 12 10.98 -1.96 -3.70
N SER A 13 11.67 -0.91 -4.15
CA SER A 13 11.49 -0.37 -5.51
C SER A 13 11.98 -1.35 -6.58
N GLY A 14 11.27 -1.42 -7.71
CA GLY A 14 11.68 -2.17 -8.91
C GLY A 14 12.63 -1.39 -9.80
N GLY A 15 13.39 -0.43 -9.25
CA GLY A 15 14.15 0.54 -10.04
C GLY A 15 13.25 1.47 -10.86
N ASN A 16 13.65 1.73 -12.11
CA ASN A 16 12.97 2.70 -13.00
C ASN A 16 11.72 2.13 -13.71
N ASP A 17 11.37 0.86 -13.46
CA ASP A 17 10.15 0.27 -14.02
C ASP A 17 8.92 0.81 -13.27
N GLN A 18 8.34 1.89 -13.80
CA GLN A 18 7.20 2.56 -13.19
C GLN A 18 5.93 1.71 -13.25
N ASP A 19 5.73 0.95 -14.32
CA ASP A 19 4.54 0.11 -14.47
C ASP A 19 4.55 -1.03 -13.44
N ALA A 20 5.71 -1.69 -13.25
CA ALA A 20 5.87 -2.70 -12.22
C ALA A 20 5.72 -2.12 -10.80
N ASN A 21 6.23 -0.92 -10.55
CA ASN A 21 6.07 -0.24 -9.27
C ASN A 21 4.61 0.13 -8.99
N LYS A 22 3.88 0.60 -10.01
CA LYS A 22 2.46 0.94 -9.91
C LYS A 22 1.62 -0.31 -9.63
N ALA A 23 1.81 -1.37 -10.39
CA ALA A 23 1.10 -2.63 -10.19
C ALA A 23 1.36 -3.20 -8.78
N LYS A 24 2.61 -3.14 -8.30
CA LYS A 24 2.97 -3.55 -6.94
C LYS A 24 2.30 -2.66 -5.87
N GLY A 25 2.29 -1.34 -6.06
CA GLY A 25 1.61 -0.41 -5.16
C GLY A 25 0.12 -0.70 -5.06
N GLU A 26 -0.56 -0.89 -6.19
CA GLU A 26 -1.99 -1.23 -6.23
C GLU A 26 -2.30 -2.54 -5.50
N LEU A 27 -1.48 -3.58 -5.68
CA LEU A 27 -1.63 -4.85 -4.98
C LEU A 27 -1.56 -4.67 -3.46
N PHE A 28 -0.60 -3.88 -2.98
CA PHE A 28 -0.40 -3.66 -1.54
C PHE A 28 -1.51 -2.78 -0.94
N CYS A 29 -1.98 -1.75 -1.65
CA CYS A 29 -3.13 -0.97 -1.24
C CYS A 29 -4.40 -1.83 -1.10
N ARG A 30 -4.66 -2.73 -2.06
CA ARG A 30 -5.79 -3.69 -1.99
C ARG A 30 -5.66 -4.61 -0.78
N ARG A 31 -4.45 -5.08 -0.47
CA ARG A 31 -4.20 -5.90 0.72
C ARG A 31 -4.41 -5.12 2.01
N ALA A 32 -3.94 -3.88 2.08
CA ALA A 32 -4.16 -3.00 3.23
C ALA A 32 -5.66 -2.76 3.48
N GLN A 33 -6.43 -2.50 2.41
CA GLN A 33 -7.88 -2.39 2.49
C GLN A 33 -8.52 -3.68 3.02
N ALA A 34 -8.10 -4.85 2.50
CA ALA A 34 -8.61 -6.14 2.97
C ALA A 34 -8.29 -6.42 4.45
N MET A 35 -7.26 -5.78 5.00
CA MET A 35 -6.89 -5.84 6.42
C MET A 35 -7.61 -4.78 7.28
N GLY A 36 -8.49 -3.96 6.70
CA GLY A 36 -9.25 -2.93 7.41
C GLY A 36 -8.49 -1.63 7.64
N ALA A 37 -7.43 -1.35 6.86
CA ALA A 37 -6.74 -0.08 6.93
C ALA A 37 -7.58 1.04 6.31
N ASP A 38 -7.66 2.18 7.01
CA ASP A 38 -8.24 3.42 6.51
C ASP A 38 -7.27 4.14 5.55
N ILE A 39 -5.96 3.99 5.81
CA ILE A 39 -4.88 4.65 5.06
C ILE A 39 -3.75 3.65 4.83
N ALA A 40 -3.13 3.69 3.64
CA ALA A 40 -1.90 2.96 3.31
C ALA A 40 -0.79 3.95 2.95
N LEU A 41 0.41 3.78 3.53
CA LEU A 41 1.57 4.66 3.36
C LEU A 41 2.84 3.86 3.02
#